data_AF-A0A5D9D9A6-F1
#
_entry.id   AF-A0A5D9D9A6-F1
#
_cell.length_a   1.000
_cell.length_b   1.000
_cell.length_c   1.000
_cell.angle_alpha   90.00
_cell.angle_beta   90.00
_cell.angle_gamma   90.00
#
_symmetry.space_group_name_H-M   'P 1'
#
loop_
_entity.id
_entity.type
_entity.pdbx_description
1 polymer ?
#
loop_
_entity_poly.entity_id
_entity_poly.type
_entity_poly.pdbx_seq_one_letter_code
_entity_poly.pdbx_strand_id
1 'polypeptide(L)'
;MLHRTLTATAAAIMLTSLLAGCAGSASTSSAPPRDEAPKPPTMSQTNDACGAQQVQGHIGDSYTEALGERLERDSGAATVRVKRPGQAVTMEFRADRLDVSLDDAGVIQAIRCG
;
A
#
# COMPACT_ATOMS: atom_id res chain seq x y z
N MET A 1 -56.55 -13.33 -46.62
CA MET A 1 -57.14 -12.57 -47.75
C MET A 1 -56.98 -11.10 -47.43
N LEU A 2 -56.32 -10.24 -48.18
CA LEU A 2 -55.67 -10.34 -49.48
C LEU A 2 -55.05 -8.94 -49.65
N HIS A 3 -53.76 -8.89 -49.98
CA HIS A 3 -53.09 -7.78 -50.68
C HIS A 3 -53.05 -6.40 -50.01
N ARG A 4 -51.86 -6.05 -49.49
CA ARG A 4 -51.20 -4.77 -49.83
C ARG A 4 -49.70 -4.87 -49.57
N THR A 5 -49.10 -5.88 -50.20
CA THR A 5 -47.80 -5.70 -50.84
C THR A 5 -47.92 -4.62 -51.92
N LEU A 6 -46.81 -3.97 -52.27
CA LEU A 6 -46.64 -2.98 -53.35
C LEU A 6 -46.89 -1.50 -53.02
N THR A 7 -45.96 -0.90 -52.27
CA THR A 7 -45.17 0.28 -52.71
C THR A 7 -43.81 0.19 -52.00
N ALA A 8 -42.98 -0.81 -52.31
CA ALA A 8 -42.02 -0.73 -53.40
C ALA A 8 -41.15 0.55 -53.34
N THR A 9 -39.93 0.33 -52.83
CA THR A 9 -38.66 0.78 -53.43
C THR A 9 -38.36 2.28 -53.54
N ALA A 10 -37.46 2.73 -52.66
CA ALA A 10 -36.38 3.73 -52.82
C ALA A 10 -36.33 4.59 -51.56
N ALA A 11 -35.52 4.30 -50.55
CA ALA A 11 -34.09 4.47 -50.60
C ALA A 11 -33.49 3.70 -49.42
N ALA A 12 -33.14 2.46 -49.68
CA ALA A 12 -32.25 1.71 -48.82
C ALA A 12 -30.82 2.25 -49.01
N ILE A 13 -30.01 2.08 -47.96
CA ILE A 13 -28.54 2.03 -47.99
C ILE A 13 -27.88 3.41 -48.10
N MET A 14 -27.41 3.94 -46.97
CA MET A 14 -26.21 4.78 -46.86
C MET A 14 -26.01 5.19 -45.40
N LEU A 15 -25.49 4.28 -44.55
CA LEU A 15 -24.80 4.65 -43.29
C LEU A 15 -24.07 3.46 -42.63
N THR A 16 -23.78 2.40 -43.39
CA THR A 16 -22.96 1.26 -42.96
C THR A 16 -21.79 1.12 -43.92
N SER A 17 -20.71 1.89 -43.72
CA SER A 17 -19.36 1.64 -44.28
C SER A 17 -18.41 2.78 -43.90
N LEU A 18 -17.74 2.70 -42.74
CA LEU A 18 -16.39 3.27 -42.63
C LEU A 18 -15.50 2.33 -41.80
N LEU A 19 -14.80 1.45 -42.54
CA LEU A 19 -13.39 1.04 -42.40
C LEU A 19 -12.93 0.64 -40.99
N ALA A 20 -12.78 -0.64 -40.62
CA ALA A 20 -11.78 -1.59 -41.12
C ALA A 20 -10.42 -0.96 -41.51
N GLY A 21 -9.42 -1.08 -40.62
CA GLY A 21 -8.00 -0.99 -41.00
C GLY A 21 -7.08 -0.30 -40.01
N CYS A 22 -6.51 -1.05 -39.05
CA CYS A 22 -5.05 -1.18 -38.90
C CYS A 22 -4.73 -2.28 -37.88
N ALA A 23 -4.35 -3.45 -38.39
CA ALA A 23 -3.50 -4.38 -37.67
C ALA A 23 -2.04 -3.95 -37.90
N GLY A 24 -1.24 -3.90 -36.83
CA GLY A 24 0.18 -3.48 -36.82
C GLY A 24 0.34 -2.16 -36.08
N SER A 25 1.08 -2.05 -34.97
CA SER A 25 2.36 -2.68 -34.67
C SER A 25 2.44 -3.13 -33.22
N ALA A 26 2.96 -4.34 -33.00
CA ALA A 26 3.64 -4.67 -31.75
C ALA A 26 4.85 -3.74 -31.64
N SER A 27 4.67 -2.60 -30.98
CA SER A 27 5.81 -1.80 -30.52
C SER A 27 6.43 -2.57 -29.37
N THR A 28 7.46 -3.35 -29.68
CA THR A 28 8.55 -3.60 -28.74
C THR A 28 9.08 -2.24 -28.30
N SER A 29 8.48 -1.68 -27.24
CA SER A 29 9.10 -0.59 -26.50
C SER A 29 10.34 -1.18 -25.84
N SER A 30 11.46 -1.08 -26.55
CA SER A 30 12.78 -1.09 -25.96
C SER A 30 12.86 0.13 -25.04
N ALA A 31 12.34 -0.03 -23.81
CA ALA A 31 12.57 0.93 -22.76
C ALA A 31 14.10 1.00 -22.55
N PRO A 32 14.68 2.21 -22.43
CA PRO A 32 16.08 2.33 -22.05
C PRO A 32 16.31 1.58 -20.72
N PRO A 33 17.51 1.04 -20.47
CA PRO A 33 17.82 0.42 -19.19
C PRO A 33 17.50 1.44 -18.09
N ARG A 34 16.52 1.12 -17.25
CA ARG A 34 16.20 1.94 -16.07
C ARG A 34 17.39 1.78 -15.13
N ASP A 35 18.02 2.90 -14.80
CA ASP A 35 19.00 2.92 -13.72
C ASP A 35 18.34 2.32 -12.48
N GLU A 36 19.01 1.34 -11.87
CA GLU A 36 18.48 0.65 -10.71
C GLU A 36 18.38 1.66 -9.57
N ALA A 37 17.17 1.82 -9.01
CA ALA A 37 16.95 2.74 -7.91
C ALA A 37 17.92 2.40 -6.77
N PRO A 38 18.56 3.40 -6.12
CA PRO A 38 19.46 3.15 -5.01
C PRO A 38 18.77 2.27 -3.96
N LYS A 39 19.45 1.19 -3.56
CA LYS A 39 18.93 0.31 -2.51
C LYS A 39 18.65 1.17 -1.27
N PRO A 40 17.47 1.07 -0.65
CA PRO A 40 17.15 1.86 0.53
C PRO A 40 18.22 1.62 1.61
N PRO A 41 18.60 2.66 2.36
CA PRO A 41 19.62 2.53 3.40
C PRO A 41 19.21 1.45 4.40
N THR A 42 20.10 0.51 4.66
CA THR A 42 19.91 -0.46 5.73
C THR A 42 20.16 0.24 7.06
N MET A 43 19.12 0.44 7.87
CA MET A 43 19.29 0.95 9.23
C MET A 43 20.14 -0.06 10.02
N SER A 44 21.29 0.37 10.54
CA SER A 44 22.21 -0.51 11.26
C SER A 44 21.52 -1.23 12.43
N GLN A 45 21.55 -2.56 12.39
CA GLN A 45 20.97 -3.50 13.37
C GLN A 45 21.58 -3.41 14.78
N THR A 46 22.56 -2.54 14.99
CA THR A 46 23.39 -2.45 16.21
C THR A 46 22.62 -2.04 17.47
N ASN A 47 21.37 -1.56 17.35
CA ASN A 47 20.59 -1.03 18.48
C ASN A 47 19.15 -1.59 18.59
N ASP A 48 18.88 -2.81 18.11
CA ASP A 48 17.54 -3.41 18.21
C ASP A 48 17.33 -4.25 19.48
N ALA A 49 17.72 -3.73 20.64
CA ALA A 49 17.67 -4.49 21.90
C ALA A 49 16.25 -4.86 22.36
N CYS A 50 15.24 -4.16 21.86
CA CYS A 50 13.82 -4.45 22.10
C CYS A 50 13.16 -5.28 20.98
N GLY A 51 13.88 -5.64 19.92
CA GLY A 51 13.35 -6.41 18.78
C GLY A 51 12.32 -5.66 17.92
N ALA A 52 12.42 -4.34 17.82
CA ALA A 52 11.54 -3.52 17.01
C ALA A 52 11.57 -3.92 15.52
N GLN A 53 12.68 -4.46 14.99
CA GLN A 53 12.73 -4.88 13.58
C GLN A 53 11.75 -6.01 13.27
N GLN A 54 11.50 -6.91 14.22
CA GLN A 54 10.64 -8.09 14.03
C GLN A 54 9.18 -7.72 13.81
N VAL A 55 8.78 -6.53 14.26
CA VAL A 55 7.39 -6.09 14.29
C VAL A 55 7.12 -4.86 13.40
N GLN A 56 8.09 -4.42 12.59
CA GLN A 56 7.93 -3.28 11.68
C GLN A 56 6.76 -3.46 10.68
N GLY A 57 6.38 -4.70 10.40
CA GLY A 57 5.25 -5.03 9.52
C GLY A 57 3.89 -4.55 10.00
N HIS A 58 3.77 -4.09 11.25
CA HIS A 58 2.52 -3.56 11.83
C HIS A 58 2.36 -2.04 11.66
N ILE A 59 3.31 -1.36 11.03
CA ILE A 59 3.12 0.06 10.67
C ILE A 59 1.99 0.15 9.66
N GLY A 60 0.99 1.00 9.94
CA GLY A 60 -0.24 1.12 9.17
C GLY A 60 -1.42 0.31 9.71
N ASP A 61 -1.21 -0.59 10.68
CA ASP A 61 -2.31 -1.29 11.34
C ASP A 61 -3.00 -0.40 12.39
N SER A 62 -4.31 -0.60 12.56
CA SER A 62 -5.04 -0.01 13.68
C SER A 62 -4.63 -0.68 14.99
N TYR A 63 -4.24 0.12 15.98
CA TYR A 63 -3.82 -0.41 17.27
C TYR A 63 -5.00 -0.97 18.07
N THR A 64 -4.79 -2.14 18.67
CA THR A 64 -5.69 -2.74 19.66
C THR A 64 -4.86 -3.30 20.81
N GLU A 65 -5.45 -3.48 21.98
CA GLU A 65 -4.75 -4.10 23.13
C GLU A 65 -4.20 -5.49 22.76
N ALA A 66 -4.97 -6.29 22.03
CA ALA A 66 -4.54 -7.61 21.55
C ALA A 66 -3.34 -7.53 20.58
N LEU A 67 -3.28 -6.49 19.74
CA LEU A 67 -2.10 -6.23 18.92
C LEU A 67 -0.92 -5.79 19.79
N GLY A 68 -1.14 -4.94 20.81
CA GLY A 68 -0.12 -4.56 21.79
C GLY A 68 0.55 -5.75 22.46
N GLU A 69 -0.23 -6.69 22.97
CA GLU A 69 0.31 -7.93 23.58
C GLU A 69 1.07 -8.80 22.57
N ARG A 70 0.63 -8.81 21.30
CA ARG A 70 1.34 -9.51 20.23
C ARG A 70 2.68 -8.85 19.93
N LEU A 71 2.71 -7.52 19.82
CA LEU A 71 3.94 -6.76 19.62
C LEU A 71 4.93 -7.02 20.74
N GLU A 72 4.49 -7.09 22.00
CA GLU A 72 5.36 -7.40 23.14
C GLU A 72 6.00 -8.79 23.00
N ARG A 73 5.18 -9.82 22.73
CA ARG A 73 5.67 -11.20 22.57
C ARG A 73 6.58 -11.39 21.35
N ASP A 74 6.20 -10.82 20.22
CA ASP A 74 6.88 -11.05 18.93
C ASP A 74 8.18 -10.24 18.82
N SER A 75 8.26 -9.08 19.49
CA SER A 75 9.49 -8.29 19.61
C SER A 75 10.44 -8.83 20.69
N GLY A 76 9.90 -9.42 21.76
CA GLY A 76 10.70 -9.83 22.91
C GLY A 76 11.16 -8.66 23.79
N ALA A 77 10.57 -7.47 23.62
CA ALA A 77 10.82 -6.32 24.48
C ALA A 77 10.46 -6.61 25.93
N ALA A 78 11.16 -5.96 26.87
CA ALA A 78 10.85 -6.08 28.30
C ALA A 78 9.52 -5.40 28.67
N THR A 79 9.16 -4.35 27.93
CA THR A 79 7.90 -3.63 28.06
C THR A 79 7.52 -2.96 26.74
N VAL A 80 6.23 -2.71 26.53
CA VAL A 80 5.71 -1.89 25.43
C VAL A 80 5.08 -0.61 25.97
N ARG A 81 5.39 0.54 25.37
CA ARG A 81 4.73 1.83 25.63
C ARG A 81 4.07 2.35 24.36
N VAL A 82 2.77 2.61 24.45
CA VAL A 82 2.00 3.25 23.38
C VAL A 82 1.99 4.77 23.61
N LYS A 83 2.32 5.53 22.56
CA LYS A 83 2.29 6.99 22.55
C LYS A 83 1.15 7.46 21.66
N ARG A 84 0.22 8.21 22.23
CA ARG A 84 -0.88 8.84 21.49
C ARG A 84 -0.52 10.28 21.11
N PRO A 85 -1.15 10.84 20.07
CA PRO A 85 -0.97 12.25 19.72
C PRO A 85 -1.25 13.18 20.90
N GLY A 86 -0.38 14.18 21.09
CA GLY A 86 -0.49 15.16 22.17
C GLY A 86 -0.20 14.62 23.58
N GLN A 87 0.08 13.32 23.74
CA GLN A 87 0.43 12.75 25.04
C GLN A 87 1.80 13.26 25.48
N ALA A 88 1.84 13.92 26.64
CA ALA A 88 3.11 14.29 27.27
C ALA A 88 3.85 13.01 27.71
N VAL A 89 5.05 12.82 27.18
CA VAL A 89 5.96 11.74 27.55
C VAL A 89 7.32 12.31 27.93
N THR A 90 8.00 11.67 28.87
CA THR A 90 9.39 12.02 29.20
C THR A 90 10.34 11.50 28.13
N MET A 91 11.46 12.20 27.94
CA MET A 91 12.47 11.89 26.90
C MET A 91 13.51 10.85 27.36
N GLU A 92 13.16 10.01 28.33
CA GLU A 92 14.03 8.94 28.80
C GLU A 92 14.10 7.80 27.79
N PHE A 93 15.32 7.40 27.45
CA PHE A 93 15.60 6.30 26.54
C PHE A 93 15.82 4.98 27.31
N ARG A 94 15.08 3.96 26.92
CA ARG A 94 15.24 2.57 27.38
C ARG A 94 15.40 1.63 26.20
N ALA A 95 16.59 1.06 26.03
CA ALA A 95 16.90 0.19 24.90
C ALA A 95 16.06 -1.10 24.86
N ASP A 96 15.59 -1.56 26.03
CA ASP A 96 14.80 -2.78 26.23
C ASP A 96 13.28 -2.56 26.08
N ARG A 97 12.83 -1.32 25.88
CA ARG A 97 11.42 -0.96 25.73
C ARG A 97 11.07 -0.73 24.27
N LEU A 98 9.93 -1.28 23.85
CA LEU A 98 9.33 -1.00 22.56
C LEU A 98 8.37 0.19 22.70
N ASP A 99 8.65 1.27 21.98
CA ASP A 99 7.75 2.41 21.84
C ASP A 99 6.94 2.27 20.53
N VAL A 100 5.61 2.31 20.67
CA VAL A 100 4.64 2.31 19.55
C VAL A 100 3.98 3.68 19.48
N SER A 101 4.22 4.43 18.40
CA SER A 101 3.57 5.73 18.18
C SER A 101 2.32 5.56 17.33
N LEU A 102 1.23 6.18 17.76
CA LEU A 102 -0.04 6.20 17.03
C LEU A 102 -0.30 7.59 16.45
N ASP A 103 -1.01 7.63 15.32
CA ASP A 103 -1.61 8.85 14.79
C ASP A 103 -2.98 9.16 15.43
N ASP A 104 -3.65 10.22 14.94
CA ASP A 104 -4.96 10.67 15.44
C ASP A 104 -6.09 9.65 15.20
N ALA A 105 -5.92 8.75 14.23
CA ALA A 105 -6.85 7.66 13.94
C ALA A 105 -6.57 6.39 14.75
N GLY A 106 -5.51 6.38 15.58
CA GLY A 106 -5.08 5.21 16.33
C GLY A 106 -4.31 4.19 15.47
N VAL A 107 -3.80 4.61 14.31
CA VAL A 107 -2.99 3.79 13.41
C VAL A 107 -1.52 3.89 13.83
N ILE A 108 -0.81 2.76 13.79
CA ILE A 108 0.62 2.71 14.12
C ILE A 108 1.42 3.45 13.05
N GLN A 109 2.07 4.55 13.43
CA GLN A 109 2.92 5.35 12.54
C GLN A 109 4.42 5.05 12.69
N ALA A 110 4.84 4.54 13.84
CA ALA A 110 6.23 4.20 14.10
C ALA A 110 6.37 3.16 15.22
N ILE A 111 7.38 2.30 15.08
CA ILE A 111 7.78 1.33 16.10
C ILE A 111 9.30 1.42 16.28
N ARG A 112 9.76 1.66 17.51
CA ARG A 112 11.18 1.90 17.81
C ARG A 112 11.55 1.43 19.21
N CYS A 113 12.82 1.14 19.44
CA CYS A 113 13.31 1.03 20.81
C CYS A 113 13.45 2.42 21.45
N GLY A 114 13.10 2.54 22.74
CA GLY A 114 13.32 3.77 23.49
C GLY A 114 12.45 3.96 24.70
#